data_AF-A0A8H4SGT0-F1
#
_entry.id   AF-A0A8H4SGT0-F1
#
_cell.length_a   1.000
_cell.length_b   1.000
_cell.length_c   1.000
_cell.angle_alpha   90.00
_cell.angle_beta   90.00
_cell.angle_gamma   90.00
#
_symmetry.space_group_name_H-M   'P 1'
#
loop_
_entity.id
_entity.type
_entity.pdbx_description
1 polymer ?
#
loop_
_entity_poly.entity_id
_entity_poly.type
_entity_poly.pdbx_seq_one_letter_code
_entity_poly.pdbx_strand_id
1 'polypeptide(L)'
;MLLSVSAAKNPKRTIVGIETADKSRGIDVPLNDCHAIEEEDVLTVSLKKAMSSLHYSGPDCTGHNTFLSPGDHSSKDPIPVIESIFCQSSF
;
A
#
# COMPACT_ATOMS: atom_id res chain seq x y z
N MET A 1 -8.22 -14.72 -32.30
CA MET A 1 -8.07 -13.32 -31.86
C MET A 1 -8.03 -13.32 -30.34
N LEU A 2 -6.84 -13.20 -29.74
CA LEU A 2 -6.69 -13.05 -28.30
C LEU A 2 -6.69 -11.56 -28.01
N LEU A 3 -7.73 -11.06 -27.36
CA LEU A 3 -7.82 -9.69 -26.88
C LEU A 3 -6.82 -9.53 -25.73
N SER A 4 -5.59 -9.13 -26.06
CA SER A 4 -4.64 -8.63 -25.09
C SER A 4 -5.18 -7.30 -24.56
N VAL A 5 -5.96 -7.36 -23.47
CA VAL A 5 -6.33 -6.17 -22.71
C VAL A 5 -5.05 -5.72 -22.00
N SER A 6 -4.29 -4.85 -22.66
CA SER A 6 -3.26 -4.06 -22.01
C SER A 6 -3.97 -3.14 -21.04
N ALA A 7 -4.10 -3.55 -19.77
CA ALA A 7 -4.57 -2.66 -18.72
C ALA A 7 -3.67 -1.42 -18.73
N ALA A 8 -4.21 -0.28 -19.18
CA ALA A 8 -3.48 0.97 -19.20
C ALA A 8 -3.10 1.31 -17.75
N LYS A 9 -1.80 1.19 -17.43
CA LYS A 9 -1.27 1.51 -16.11
C LYS A 9 -1.44 3.02 -15.93
N ASN A 10 -2.42 3.44 -15.14
CA ASN A 10 -2.60 4.85 -14.81
C ASN A 10 -1.31 5.30 -14.08
N PRO A 11 -0.51 6.21 -14.66
CA PRO A 11 0.79 6.57 -14.10
C PRO A 11 0.67 7.26 -12.73
N LYS A 12 -0.56 7.60 -12.31
CA LYS A 12 -0.88 8.21 -11.02
C LYS A 12 -1.33 7.20 -9.96
N ARG A 13 -1.27 5.89 -10.22
CA ARG A 13 -1.70 4.85 -9.28
C ARG A 13 -0.67 3.73 -9.19
N THR A 14 -0.65 3.06 -8.05
CA THR A 14 0.28 1.97 -7.77
C THR A 14 -0.42 0.89 -6.97
N ILE A 15 0.13 -0.32 -7.02
CA ILE A 15 -0.41 -1.44 -6.25
C ILE A 15 0.48 -1.65 -5.03
N VAL A 16 -0.14 -1.64 -3.86
CA VAL A 16 0.46 -2.05 -2.59
C VAL A 16 -0.05 -3.44 -2.25
N GLY A 17 0.84 -4.37 -1.92
CA GLY A 17 0.45 -5.67 -1.39
C GLY A 17 0.24 -5.57 0.11
N ILE A 18 -0.88 -6.10 0.60
CA ILE A 18 -1.15 -6.26 2.02
C ILE A 18 -1.44 -7.73 2.29
N GLU A 19 -0.79 -8.26 3.31
CA GLU A 19 -1.00 -9.61 3.82
C GLU A 19 -1.33 -9.56 5.31
N THR A 20 -2.44 -10.20 5.66
CA THR A 20 -2.87 -10.48 7.03
C THR A 20 -2.83 -12.00 7.26
N ALA A 21 -3.19 -12.47 8.45
CA ALA A 21 -3.30 -13.90 8.72
C ALA A 21 -4.35 -14.60 7.84
N ASP A 22 -5.40 -13.87 7.42
CA ASP A 22 -6.54 -14.44 6.70
C ASP A 22 -6.40 -14.35 5.18
N LYS A 23 -5.80 -13.27 4.66
CA LYS A 23 -5.79 -12.97 3.23
C LYS A 23 -4.54 -12.20 2.79
N SER A 24 -4.21 -12.36 1.52
CA SER A 24 -3.21 -11.54 0.81
C SER A 24 -3.87 -10.90 -0.40
N ARG A 25 -3.77 -9.56 -0.54
CA ARG A 25 -4.38 -8.82 -1.66
C ARG A 25 -3.57 -7.62 -2.09
N GLY A 26 -3.70 -7.26 -3.36
CA GLY A 26 -3.24 -5.97 -3.88
C GLY A 26 -4.32 -4.91 -3.74
N ILE A 27 -3.96 -3.75 -3.21
CA ILE A 27 -4.76 -2.52 -3.20
C ILE A 27 -4.21 -1.54 -4.21
N ASP A 28 -5.09 -0.99 -5.05
CA ASP A 28 -4.76 0.04 -6.01
C ASP A 28 -4.88 1.42 -5.36
N VAL A 29 -3.74 2.09 -5.14
CA VAL A 29 -3.59 3.31 -4.35
C VAL A 29 -3.16 4.47 -5.25
N PRO A 30 -3.77 5.66 -5.14
CA PRO A 30 -3.29 6.85 -5.83
C PRO A 30 -1.89 7.29 -5.33
N LEU A 31 -1.06 7.77 -6.25
CA LEU A 31 0.23 8.38 -5.93
C LEU A 31 0.03 9.84 -5.48
N ASN A 32 0.82 10.24 -4.49
CA ASN A 32 0.83 11.56 -3.88
C ASN A 32 -0.54 12.01 -3.32
N ASP A 33 -1.36 11.05 -2.93
CA ASP A 33 -2.67 11.27 -2.34
C ASP A 33 -2.92 10.26 -1.22
N CYS A 34 -3.82 10.61 -0.28
CA CYS A 34 -4.18 9.73 0.82
C CYS A 34 -5.27 8.75 0.40
N HIS A 35 -5.15 7.50 0.84
CA HIS A 35 -6.13 6.46 0.56
C HIS A 35 -6.52 5.70 1.83
N ALA A 36 -7.81 5.68 2.14
CA ALA A 36 -8.35 4.86 3.22
C ALA A 36 -8.35 3.38 2.81
N ILE A 37 -7.86 2.51 3.70
CA ILE A 37 -7.72 1.07 3.42
C ILE A 37 -8.24 0.15 4.53
N GLU A 38 -8.48 0.67 5.74
CA GLU A 38 -9.01 -0.06 6.92
C GLU A 38 -8.63 -1.55 6.94
N GLU A 39 -7.35 -1.83 7.17
CA GLU A 39 -6.84 -3.19 7.34
C GLU A 39 -6.37 -3.41 8.78
N GLU A 40 -6.72 -4.57 9.31
CA GLU A 40 -6.37 -5.00 10.66
C GLU A 40 -5.36 -6.15 10.60
N ASP A 41 -4.57 -6.29 11.66
CA ASP A 41 -3.59 -7.36 11.85
C ASP A 41 -2.66 -7.58 10.63
N VAL A 42 -2.11 -6.49 10.10
CA VAL A 42 -1.25 -6.51 8.92
C VAL A 42 0.13 -7.05 9.26
N LEU A 43 0.52 -8.14 8.60
CA LEU A 43 1.78 -8.85 8.81
C LEU A 43 2.84 -8.44 7.79
N THR A 44 2.45 -8.28 6.53
CA THR A 44 3.36 -7.88 5.45
C THR A 44 2.77 -6.76 4.61
N VAL A 45 3.63 -5.79 4.29
CA VAL A 45 3.37 -4.79 3.26
C VAL A 45 4.41 -4.90 2.14
N SER A 46 3.94 -4.98 0.90
CA SER A 46 4.77 -5.11 -0.30
C SER A 46 4.65 -3.89 -1.20
N LEU A 47 5.77 -3.27 -1.50
CA LEU A 47 5.84 -2.00 -2.24
C LEU A 47 6.66 -2.15 -3.52
N LYS A 48 6.12 -1.64 -4.63
CA LYS A 48 6.82 -1.67 -5.93
C LYS A 48 8.00 -0.70 -5.95
N LYS A 49 9.05 -1.05 -6.70
CA LYS A 49 10.35 -0.35 -6.78
C LYS A 49 10.32 1.17 -7.05
N ALA A 50 9.21 1.71 -7.55
CA ALA A 50 9.07 3.09 -8.00
C ALA A 50 8.28 4.00 -7.02
N MET A 51 8.17 3.62 -5.75
CA MET A 51 7.43 4.41 -4.76
C MET A 51 7.97 4.19 -3.34
N SER A 52 7.80 5.20 -2.50
CA SER A 52 7.96 5.09 -1.05
C SER A 52 6.59 5.27 -0.41
N SER A 53 6.23 4.45 0.58
CA SER A 53 4.92 4.58 1.24
C SER A 53 5.05 5.05 2.68
N LEU A 54 4.08 5.85 3.09
CA LEU A 54 3.87 6.28 4.46
C LEU A 54 2.55 5.67 4.95
N HIS A 55 2.62 4.75 5.89
CA HIS A 55 1.44 4.19 6.54
C HIS A 55 1.01 5.09 7.68
N TYR A 56 -0.29 5.23 7.87
CA TYR A 56 -0.87 6.01 8.95
C TYR A 56 -1.85 5.16 9.75
N SER A 57 -1.69 5.21 11.06
CA SER A 57 -2.62 4.56 11.98
C SER A 57 -3.93 5.33 12.14
N GLY A 58 -4.01 6.58 11.66
CA GLY A 58 -5.19 7.44 11.73
C GLY A 58 -5.85 7.67 10.37
N PRO A 59 -7.06 8.28 10.35
CA PRO A 59 -7.78 8.57 9.12
C PRO A 59 -7.11 9.76 8.40
N ASP A 60 -7.41 9.91 7.12
CA ASP A 60 -6.93 11.02 6.28
C ASP A 60 -5.40 11.23 6.32
N CYS A 61 -4.65 10.15 6.52
CA CYS A 61 -3.18 10.16 6.59
C CYS A 61 -2.66 11.08 7.69
N THR A 62 -3.27 10.96 8.88
CA THR A 62 -2.87 11.67 10.10
C THR A 62 -2.39 10.71 11.19
N GLY A 63 -1.71 11.24 12.21
CA GLY A 63 -1.25 10.44 13.35
C GLY A 63 0.14 9.81 13.16
N HIS A 64 0.35 8.64 13.77
CA HIS A 64 1.63 7.95 13.72
C HIS A 64 1.91 7.44 12.31
N ASN A 65 3.14 7.69 11.85
CA ASN A 65 3.55 7.35 10.51
C ASN A 65 4.78 6.45 10.48
N THR A 66 4.87 5.62 9.46
CA THR A 66 6.04 4.77 9.21
C THR A 66 6.41 4.81 7.74
N PHE A 67 7.65 5.20 7.46
CA PHE A 67 8.18 5.27 6.12
C PHE A 67 8.77 3.93 5.70
N LEU A 68 8.30 3.40 4.58
CA LEU A 68 8.80 2.16 3.99
C LEU A 68 9.40 2.43 2.62
N SER A 69 10.62 1.92 2.42
CA SER A 69 11.28 1.86 1.12
C SER A 69 10.62 0.81 0.22
N PRO A 70 10.83 0.83 -1.10
CA PRO A 70 10.36 -0.25 -1.94
C PRO A 70 10.92 -1.62 -1.52
N GLY A 71 10.05 -2.64 -1.49
CA GLY A 71 10.38 -3.98 -1.02
C GLY A 71 9.24 -4.62 -0.24
N ASP A 72 9.48 -5.82 0.29
CA ASP A 72 8.58 -6.53 1.19
C ASP A 72 9.00 -6.28 2.63
N HIS A 73 8.05 -5.86 3.47
CA HIS A 73 8.25 -5.54 4.87
C HIS A 73 7.35 -6.43 5.70
N SER A 74 7.93 -7.45 6.32
CA SER A 74 7.21 -8.41 7.16
C SER A 74 7.61 -8.26 8.63
N SER A 75 6.63 -8.38 9.53
CA SER A 75 6.85 -8.37 10.98
C SER A 75 6.21 -9.59 11.63
N LYS A 76 6.79 -10.05 12.75
CA LYS A 76 6.16 -11.07 13.62
C LYS A 76 5.06 -10.46 14.49
N ASP A 77 5.21 -9.18 14.82
CA ASP A 77 4.21 -8.40 15.55
C ASP A 77 3.37 -7.65 14.52
N PRO A 78 2.09 -8.03 14.32
CA PRO A 78 1.24 -7.41 13.32
C PRO A 78 0.96 -5.94 13.65
N ILE A 79 0.79 -5.13 12.61
CA ILE A 79 0.29 -3.77 12.76
C ILE A 79 -1.21 -3.88 13.08
N PRO A 80 -1.68 -3.41 14.25
CA PRO A 80 -3.05 -3.67 14.69
C PRO A 80 -4.09 -3.10 13.73
N VAL A 81 -3.89 -1.85 13.29
CA VAL A 81 -4.78 -1.16 12.36
C VAL A 81 -3.98 -0.23 11.45
N ILE A 82 -4.26 -0.28 10.16
CA ILE A 82 -3.85 0.71 9.16
C ILE A 82 -5.12 1.31 8.57
N GLU A 83 -5.43 2.55 8.96
CA GLU A 83 -6.63 3.24 8.48
C GLU A 83 -6.39 3.89 7.12
N SER A 84 -5.17 4.39 6.88
CA SER A 84 -4.83 5.05 5.63
C SER A 84 -3.38 4.86 5.19
N ILE A 85 -3.16 4.99 3.89
CA ILE A 85 -1.87 4.87 3.24
C ILE A 85 -1.64 6.06 2.30
N PHE A 86 -0.42 6.58 2.31
CA PHE A 86 0.03 7.59 1.37
C PHE A 86 1.21 7.04 0.57
N CYS A 87 1.11 7.09 -0.74
CA CYS A 87 2.12 6.54 -1.64
C CYS A 87 2.82 7.66 -2.39
N GLN A 88 4.06 7.99 -2.02
CA GLN A 88 4.80 9.01 -2.73
C GLN A 88 5.45 8.44 -3.99
N SER A 89 5.31 9.15 -5.11
CA SER A 89 6.09 8.82 -6.31
C SER A 89 7.58 9.06 -6.04
N SER A 90 8.43 8.07 -6.34
CA SER A 90 9.88 8.35 -6.42
C SER A 90 10.14 9.19 -7.67
N PHE A 91 11.00 10.21 -7.55
CA PHE A 91 11.48 11.02 -8.67
C PHE A 91 12.45 10.25 -9.57
#